data_AF-A0A1E5GUH2-F1
#
_entry.id   AF-A0A1E5GUH2-F1
#
_cell.length_a   1.000
_cell.length_b   1.000
_cell.length_c   1.000
_cell.angle_alpha   90.00
_cell.angle_beta   90.00
_cell.angle_gamma   90.00
#
_symmetry.space_group_name_H-M   'P 1'
#
loop_
_entity.id
_entity.type
_entity.pdbx_description
1 polymer ?
#
loop_
_entity_poly.entity_id
_entity_poly.type
_entity_poly.pdbx_seq_one_letter_code
_entity_poly.pdbx_strand_id
1 'polypeptide(L)'
;MKKSVKKVASILIMALFGGVIGYSGSYLIGSNRLSIWDAVIFLFALLVSFNLHVIIHEAGHGIFGKLSGYKMVSYRIFSFMWIWQKDGKVVLRRFKVPGTLGQCLMAPPPYVKGKFPFRLYLLGGVLANLITSSIVGMLFLPDSMIAAAFFITGMFIVITNGFPIGFNDGMTLKIASSSEEQQYLLYVQFETNYQLNQGKTYLDLPENFFQVATTNTKQTYLNDYQYFLRLARFSEKHDWRHLNDQIEALWDQLDLLPPPYQIEVKKELLFSLAITKPEDERISQLWSDKKVQLSLKQPLMGNKRIKASYYYFIEHDLKKALEYLKVGKNLVDKAPNSGDAKAEMTLNDWLQEQILLEYDVQTKL
;
A
#
# COMPACT_ATOMS: atom_id res chain seq x y z
N MET A 1 -25.93 1.27 0.52
CA MET A 1 -26.24 1.45 1.97
C MET A 1 -25.13 1.00 2.93
N LYS A 2 -24.64 -0.26 2.95
CA LYS A 2 -23.65 -0.69 3.98
C LYS A 2 -22.28 0.04 3.98
N LYS A 3 -21.79 0.53 2.84
CA LYS A 3 -20.53 1.32 2.75
C LYS A 3 -20.64 2.71 3.40
N SER A 4 -21.81 3.37 3.34
CA SER A 4 -22.02 4.68 3.98
C SER A 4 -22.14 4.55 5.50
N VAL A 5 -22.83 3.51 5.98
CA VAL A 5 -22.98 3.24 7.43
C VAL A 5 -21.63 3.06 8.12
N LYS A 6 -20.67 2.34 7.50
CA LYS A 6 -19.33 2.16 8.10
C LYS A 6 -18.50 3.45 8.15
N LYS A 7 -18.58 4.29 7.10
CA LYS A 7 -17.90 5.60 7.08
C LYS A 7 -18.53 6.57 8.09
N VAL A 8 -19.86 6.57 8.18
CA VAL A 8 -20.58 7.35 9.18
C VAL A 8 -20.24 6.87 10.58
N ALA A 9 -20.17 5.56 10.83
CA ALA A 9 -19.76 5.01 12.11
C ALA A 9 -18.33 5.43 12.51
N SER A 10 -17.36 5.39 11.58
CA SER A 10 -15.99 5.86 11.89
C SER A 10 -15.95 7.37 12.19
N ILE A 11 -16.72 8.18 11.45
CA ILE A 11 -16.80 9.63 11.69
C ILE A 11 -17.45 9.90 13.05
N LEU A 12 -18.53 9.19 13.39
CA LEU A 12 -19.21 9.32 14.68
C LEU A 12 -18.30 8.90 15.84
N ILE A 13 -17.52 7.82 15.69
CA ILE A 13 -16.55 7.40 16.71
C ILE A 13 -15.48 8.48 16.90
N MET A 14 -14.91 9.02 15.82
CA MET A 14 -13.90 10.09 15.91
C MET A 14 -14.47 11.38 16.50
N ALA A 15 -15.69 11.76 16.11
CA ALA A 15 -16.38 12.95 16.63
C ALA A 15 -16.73 12.79 18.11
N LEU A 16 -17.21 11.62 18.53
CA LEU A 16 -17.48 11.31 19.94
C LEU A 16 -16.18 11.39 20.76
N PHE A 17 -15.10 10.76 20.28
CA PHE A 17 -13.82 10.73 20.97
C PHE A 17 -13.22 12.14 21.11
N GLY A 18 -13.21 12.92 20.02
CA GLY A 18 -12.76 14.31 20.04
C GLY A 18 -13.65 15.21 20.89
N GLY A 19 -14.97 14.99 20.86
CA GLY A 19 -15.95 15.75 21.65
C GLY A 19 -15.81 15.51 23.16
N VAL A 20 -15.63 14.25 23.58
CA VAL A 20 -15.40 13.90 25.00
C VAL A 20 -14.10 14.52 25.49
N ILE A 21 -12.99 14.37 24.75
CA ILE A 21 -11.71 14.97 25.13
C ILE A 21 -11.81 16.50 25.19
N GLY A 22 -12.43 17.12 24.19
CA GLY A 22 -12.59 18.57 24.12
C GLY A 22 -13.47 19.14 25.22
N TYR A 23 -14.60 18.51 25.53
CA TYR A 23 -15.51 18.91 26.60
C TYR A 23 -14.88 18.72 27.98
N SER A 24 -14.28 17.55 28.24
CA SER A 24 -13.61 17.29 29.51
C SER A 24 -12.42 18.24 29.72
N GLY A 25 -11.63 18.50 28.68
CA GLY A 25 -10.53 19.47 28.75
C GLY A 25 -11.01 20.89 29.05
N SER A 26 -12.04 21.38 28.35
CA SER A 26 -12.56 22.74 28.56
C SER A 26 -13.22 22.91 29.92
N TYR A 27 -13.95 21.91 30.41
CA TYR A 27 -14.54 21.90 31.75
C TYR A 27 -13.47 21.96 32.85
N LEU A 28 -12.37 21.21 32.70
CA LEU A 28 -11.27 21.20 33.68
C LEU A 28 -10.49 22.52 33.71
N ILE A 29 -10.30 23.17 32.56
CA ILE A 29 -9.69 24.51 32.48
C ILE A 29 -10.63 25.55 33.10
N GLY A 30 -11.92 25.53 32.73
CA GLY A 30 -12.92 26.46 33.27
C GLY A 30 -13.18 26.31 34.78
N SER A 31 -12.85 25.16 35.35
CA SER A 31 -12.90 24.91 36.81
C SER A 31 -11.57 25.17 37.54
N ASN A 32 -10.58 25.80 36.89
CA ASN A 32 -9.24 26.07 37.41
C ASN A 32 -8.49 24.81 37.92
N ARG A 33 -8.86 23.63 37.43
CA ARG A 33 -8.18 22.36 37.76
C ARG A 33 -7.01 22.06 36.83
N LEU A 34 -6.98 22.68 35.65
CA LEU A 34 -5.88 22.61 34.69
C LEU A 34 -5.52 24.01 34.21
N SER A 35 -4.22 24.31 34.12
CA SER A 35 -3.74 25.54 33.49
C SER A 35 -3.73 25.43 31.97
N ILE A 36 -3.60 26.56 31.28
CA ILE A 36 -3.41 26.57 29.82
C ILE A 36 -2.11 25.86 29.40
N TRP A 37 -1.07 25.90 30.24
CA TRP A 37 0.19 25.21 30.00
C TRP A 37 0.03 23.70 30.08
N ASP A 38 -0.79 23.20 30.99
CA ASP A 38 -1.12 21.78 31.08
C ASP A 38 -1.84 21.29 29.82
N ALA A 39 -2.72 22.12 29.25
CA ALA A 39 -3.38 21.83 27.99
C ALA A 39 -2.38 21.79 26.81
N VAL A 40 -1.43 22.73 26.77
CA VAL A 40 -0.36 22.74 25.75
C VAL A 40 0.54 21.51 25.87
N ILE A 41 0.95 21.15 27.10
CA ILE A 41 1.75 19.95 27.38
C ILE A 41 0.99 18.69 26.94
N PHE A 42 -0.30 18.59 27.26
CA PHE A 42 -1.13 17.46 26.85
C PHE A 42 -1.25 17.33 25.32
N LEU A 43 -1.49 18.43 24.62
CA LEU A 43 -1.56 18.45 23.15
C LEU A 43 -0.23 18.04 22.52
N PHE A 44 0.89 18.54 23.05
CA PHE A 44 2.22 18.13 22.60
C PHE A 44 2.47 16.65 22.90
N ALA A 45 2.07 16.17 24.08
CA ALA A 45 2.18 14.77 24.47
C ALA A 45 1.33 13.85 23.57
N LEU A 46 0.13 14.26 23.14
CA LEU A 46 -0.68 13.52 22.16
C LEU A 46 0.06 13.37 20.83
N LEU A 47 0.67 14.45 20.34
CA LEU A 47 1.42 14.42 19.09
C LEU A 47 2.62 13.47 19.18
N VAL A 48 3.43 13.57 20.24
CA VAL A 48 4.58 12.69 20.44
C VAL A 48 4.13 11.23 20.62
N SER A 49 3.10 11.00 21.44
CA SER A 49 2.54 9.66 21.70
C SER A 49 2.04 8.99 20.43
N PHE A 50 1.40 9.75 19.53
CA PHE A 50 0.91 9.19 18.26
C PHE A 50 2.05 8.65 17.40
N ASN A 51 3.15 9.39 17.29
CA ASN A 51 4.33 8.94 16.55
C ASN A 51 4.98 7.72 17.21
N LEU A 52 5.06 7.68 18.55
CA LEU A 52 5.58 6.52 19.29
C LEU A 52 4.71 5.28 19.09
N HIS A 53 3.39 5.41 19.15
CA HIS A 53 2.48 4.28 18.95
C HIS A 53 2.48 3.74 17.53
N VAL A 54 2.77 4.55 16.51
CA VAL A 54 3.03 4.03 15.16
C VAL A 54 4.25 3.12 15.16
N ILE A 55 5.34 3.53 15.81
CA ILE A 55 6.57 2.72 15.91
C ILE A 55 6.28 1.40 16.67
N ILE A 56 5.59 1.49 17.81
CA ILE A 56 5.20 0.34 18.63
C ILE A 56 4.28 -0.60 17.84
N HIS A 57 3.32 -0.07 17.09
CA HIS A 57 2.40 -0.85 16.24
C HIS A 57 3.17 -1.70 15.23
N GLU A 58 4.02 -1.06 14.42
CA GLU A 58 4.80 -1.77 13.41
C GLU A 58 5.78 -2.76 14.04
N ALA A 59 6.38 -2.40 15.19
CA ALA A 59 7.26 -3.30 15.93
C ALA A 59 6.50 -4.53 16.45
N GLY A 60 5.23 -4.37 16.84
CA GLY A 60 4.33 -5.45 17.20
C GLY A 60 4.17 -6.47 16.09
N HIS A 61 3.87 -6.04 14.86
CA HIS A 61 3.83 -6.95 13.70
C HIS A 61 5.15 -7.71 13.53
N GLY A 62 6.29 -7.03 13.69
CA GLY A 62 7.61 -7.63 13.63
C GLY A 62 7.85 -8.72 14.67
N ILE A 63 7.53 -8.44 15.95
CA ILE A 63 7.72 -9.37 17.07
C ILE A 63 6.79 -10.58 16.92
N PHE A 64 5.50 -10.33 16.78
CA PHE A 64 4.49 -11.38 16.71
C PHE A 64 4.54 -12.17 15.40
N GLY A 65 4.99 -11.56 14.32
CA GLY A 65 5.33 -12.24 13.07
C GLY A 65 6.49 -13.22 13.26
N LYS A 66 7.59 -12.78 13.89
CA LYS A 66 8.73 -13.68 14.19
C LYS A 66 8.32 -14.86 15.06
N LEU A 67 7.49 -14.63 16.09
CA LEU A 67 6.93 -15.69 16.93
C LEU A 67 6.06 -16.67 16.12
N SER A 68 5.48 -16.23 15.02
CA SER A 68 4.66 -17.03 14.10
C SER A 68 5.47 -17.68 12.97
N GLY A 69 6.81 -17.57 12.99
CA GLY A 69 7.69 -18.13 11.97
C GLY A 69 7.93 -17.25 10.74
N TYR A 70 7.49 -15.99 10.75
CA TYR A 70 7.72 -15.06 9.66
C TYR A 70 9.15 -14.51 9.67
N LYS A 71 9.67 -14.16 8.49
CA LYS A 71 10.99 -13.52 8.32
C LYS A 71 10.82 -12.06 7.95
N MET A 72 11.62 -11.18 8.54
CA MET A 72 11.55 -9.75 8.26
C MET A 72 11.94 -9.46 6.80
N VAL A 73 11.14 -8.66 6.08
CA VAL A 73 11.43 -8.21 4.71
C VAL A 73 11.75 -6.73 4.71
N SER A 74 10.84 -5.93 5.27
CA SER A 74 11.07 -4.50 5.39
C SER A 74 10.33 -3.91 6.58
N TYR A 75 10.92 -2.87 7.16
CA TYR A 75 10.32 -2.09 8.23
C TYR A 75 10.43 -0.62 7.83
N ARG A 76 9.33 0.13 7.90
CA ARG A 76 9.31 1.55 7.53
C ARG A 76 8.61 2.36 8.61
N ILE A 77 9.21 3.50 8.94
CA ILE A 77 8.61 4.54 9.75
C ILE A 77 8.75 5.86 8.98
N PHE A 78 7.61 6.50 8.71
CA PHE A 78 7.47 7.63 7.81
C PHE A 78 8.08 7.36 6.43
N SER A 79 9.24 7.95 6.15
CA SER A 79 9.99 7.77 4.91
C SER A 79 11.24 6.92 5.06
N PHE A 80 11.66 6.55 6.28
CA PHE A 80 12.85 5.72 6.48
C PHE A 80 12.45 4.25 6.44
N MET A 81 13.05 3.50 5.51
CA MET A 81 12.73 2.11 5.25
C MET A 81 13.99 1.25 5.34
N TRP A 82 13.98 0.27 6.23
CA TRP A 82 14.99 -0.76 6.39
C TRP A 82 14.56 -2.00 5.63
N ILE A 83 15.43 -2.54 4.78
CA ILE A 83 15.14 -3.66 3.88
C ILE A 83 16.14 -4.77 4.14
N TRP A 84 15.65 -5.96 4.48
CA TRP A 84 16.46 -7.15 4.75
C TRP A 84 16.78 -7.87 3.43
N GLN A 85 18.08 -7.98 3.14
CA GLN A 85 18.61 -8.66 1.97
C GLN A 85 18.81 -10.16 2.25
N LYS A 86 18.88 -10.94 1.18
CA LYS A 86 19.20 -12.38 1.19
C LYS A 86 20.50 -12.70 1.94
N ASP A 87 21.51 -11.83 1.84
CA ASP A 87 22.81 -11.98 2.49
C ASP A 87 22.82 -11.56 3.97
N GLY A 88 21.65 -11.23 4.53
CA GLY A 88 21.48 -10.80 5.91
C GLY A 88 21.76 -9.33 6.16
N LYS A 89 22.22 -8.57 5.15
CA LYS A 89 22.43 -7.12 5.29
C LYS A 89 21.10 -6.37 5.36
N VAL A 90 21.11 -5.24 6.06
CA VAL A 90 19.97 -4.33 6.12
C VAL A 90 20.32 -3.05 5.37
N VAL A 91 19.56 -2.75 4.33
CA VAL A 91 19.74 -1.54 3.51
C VAL A 91 18.74 -0.49 3.95
N LEU A 92 19.23 0.72 4.25
CA LEU A 92 18.38 1.88 4.55
C LEU A 92 18.07 2.64 3.26
N ARG A 93 16.79 2.91 2.99
CA ARG A 93 16.31 3.75 1.90
C ARG A 93 15.35 4.82 2.40
N ARG A 94 15.21 5.91 1.63
CA ARG A 94 14.15 6.90 1.83
C ARG A 94 13.03 6.66 0.82
N PHE A 95 11.88 6.19 1.28
CA PHE A 95 10.71 5.92 0.46
C PHE A 95 9.43 6.24 1.23
N LYS A 96 8.56 7.08 0.65
CA LYS A 96 7.28 7.47 1.25
C LYS A 96 6.14 6.79 0.50
N VAL A 97 5.34 6.01 1.22
CA VAL A 97 4.09 5.46 0.69
C VAL A 97 2.95 6.39 1.08
N PRO A 98 2.23 7.01 0.12
CA PRO A 98 1.06 7.83 0.44
C PRO A 98 0.02 7.04 1.25
N GLY A 99 -0.50 7.65 2.32
CA GLY A 99 -1.57 7.07 3.14
C GLY A 99 -1.13 6.14 4.26
N THR A 100 0.18 5.92 4.48
CA THR A 100 0.68 5.06 5.56
C THR A 100 1.86 5.71 6.31
N LEU A 101 1.80 5.71 7.64
CA LEU A 101 2.82 6.29 8.51
C LEU A 101 3.89 5.28 8.96
N GLY A 102 3.54 4.00 8.95
CA GLY A 102 4.41 2.88 9.24
C GLY A 102 4.12 1.72 8.29
N GLN A 103 5.03 0.77 8.22
CA GLN A 103 4.81 -0.50 7.53
C GLN A 103 5.85 -1.55 7.94
N CYS A 104 5.38 -2.67 8.49
CA CYS A 104 6.16 -3.88 8.69
C CYS A 104 5.71 -4.94 7.68
N LEU A 105 6.57 -5.29 6.73
CA LEU A 105 6.33 -6.41 5.81
C LEU A 105 7.24 -7.58 6.17
N MET A 106 6.64 -8.76 6.22
CA MET A 106 7.34 -10.00 6.56
C MET A 106 6.97 -11.11 5.58
N ALA A 107 7.93 -11.98 5.30
CA ALA A 107 7.75 -13.17 4.49
C ALA A 107 7.12 -14.26 5.36
N PRO A 108 6.04 -14.90 4.90
CA PRO A 108 5.36 -15.95 5.64
C PRO A 108 6.20 -17.24 5.66
N PRO A 109 5.96 -18.16 6.60
CA PRO A 109 6.41 -19.54 6.42
C PRO A 109 5.71 -20.19 5.22
N PRO A 110 6.26 -21.30 4.67
CA PRO A 110 5.63 -22.02 3.55
C PRO A 110 4.16 -22.32 3.83
N TYR A 111 3.31 -22.09 2.83
CA TYR A 111 1.88 -22.30 2.99
C TYR A 111 1.54 -23.77 3.21
N VAL A 112 0.84 -24.05 4.30
CA VAL A 112 0.27 -25.37 4.61
C VAL A 112 -1.21 -25.17 4.89
N LYS A 113 -2.05 -25.84 4.10
CA LYS A 113 -3.50 -25.75 4.19
C LYS A 113 -3.98 -26.03 5.61
N GLY A 114 -4.83 -25.16 6.15
CA GLY A 114 -5.38 -25.23 7.51
C GLY A 114 -4.39 -24.91 8.63
N LYS A 115 -3.13 -24.57 8.31
CA LYS A 115 -2.06 -24.29 9.29
C LYS A 115 -1.35 -22.95 9.05
N PHE A 116 -1.86 -22.10 8.15
CA PHE A 116 -1.23 -20.82 7.84
C PHE A 116 -1.29 -19.85 9.05
N PRO A 117 -0.15 -19.38 9.60
CA PRO A 117 -0.13 -18.67 10.88
C PRO A 117 -0.30 -17.14 10.75
N PHE A 118 -1.43 -16.68 10.20
CA PHE A 118 -1.64 -15.25 9.92
C PHE A 118 -2.13 -14.41 11.11
N ARG A 119 -2.85 -15.01 12.07
CA ARG A 119 -3.62 -14.26 13.08
C ARG A 119 -2.73 -13.40 13.98
N LEU A 120 -1.68 -14.00 14.53
CA LEU A 120 -0.80 -13.34 15.48
C LEU A 120 0.05 -12.26 14.80
N TYR A 121 0.48 -12.49 13.55
CA TYR A 121 1.11 -11.46 12.72
C TYR A 121 0.18 -10.25 12.50
N LEU A 122 -1.06 -10.46 12.04
CA LEU A 122 -2.01 -9.37 11.79
C LEU A 122 -2.42 -8.63 13.07
N LEU A 123 -2.60 -9.34 14.19
CA LEU A 123 -2.94 -8.71 15.47
C LEU A 123 -1.72 -8.10 16.18
N GLY A 124 -0.51 -8.31 15.69
CA GLY A 124 0.72 -7.98 16.40
C GLY A 124 0.82 -6.51 16.80
N GLY A 125 0.51 -5.58 15.89
CA GLY A 125 0.54 -4.16 16.20
C GLY A 125 -0.53 -3.73 17.20
N VAL A 126 -1.75 -4.27 17.06
CA VAL A 126 -2.86 -4.03 18.01
C VAL A 126 -2.50 -4.54 19.41
N LEU A 127 -1.93 -5.74 19.51
CA LEU A 127 -1.49 -6.32 20.79
C LEU A 127 -0.36 -5.51 21.42
N ALA A 128 0.65 -5.11 20.65
CA ALA A 128 1.76 -4.32 21.16
C ALA A 128 1.29 -2.97 21.73
N ASN A 129 0.40 -2.28 21.01
CA ASN A 129 -0.18 -1.03 21.50
C ASN A 129 -1.07 -1.24 22.73
N LEU A 130 -1.88 -2.30 22.76
CA LEU A 130 -2.70 -2.60 23.94
C LEU A 130 -1.83 -2.86 25.17
N ILE A 131 -0.83 -3.75 25.06
CA ILE A 131 0.06 -4.11 26.16
C ILE A 131 0.82 -2.87 26.68
N THR A 132 1.46 -2.12 25.79
CA THR A 132 2.25 -0.94 26.19
C THR A 132 1.37 0.15 26.80
N SER A 133 0.19 0.41 26.23
CA SER A 133 -0.76 1.38 26.78
C SER A 133 -1.23 0.94 28.16
N SER A 134 -1.65 -0.31 28.33
CA SER A 134 -2.10 -0.83 29.62
C SER A 134 -1.03 -0.75 30.70
N ILE A 135 0.23 -1.06 30.38
CA ILE A 135 1.34 -0.95 31.33
C ILE A 135 1.56 0.51 31.75
N VAL A 136 1.66 1.44 30.79
CA VAL A 136 1.84 2.87 31.10
C VAL A 136 0.64 3.43 31.87
N GLY A 137 -0.56 3.03 31.47
CA GLY A 137 -1.80 3.43 32.13
C GLY A 137 -1.87 2.95 33.59
N MET A 138 -1.54 1.69 33.85
CA MET A 138 -1.55 1.13 35.21
C MET A 138 -0.53 1.81 36.13
N LEU A 139 0.63 2.18 35.60
CA LEU A 139 1.74 2.70 36.41
C LEU A 139 1.67 4.23 36.64
N PHE A 140 1.13 4.99 35.69
CA PHE A 140 1.33 6.45 35.67
C PHE A 140 0.08 7.29 35.39
N LEU A 141 -1.05 6.68 35.03
CA LEU A 141 -2.26 7.43 34.65
C LEU A 141 -2.83 8.34 35.76
N PRO A 142 -2.82 7.96 37.06
CA PRO A 142 -3.34 8.81 38.13
C PRO A 142 -2.60 10.15 38.27
N ASP A 143 -1.32 10.18 37.95
CA ASP A 143 -0.42 11.28 38.32
C ASP A 143 0.21 11.99 37.11
N SER A 144 -0.04 11.53 35.87
CA SER A 144 0.66 12.06 34.69
C SER A 144 -0.25 12.29 33.49
N MET A 145 -0.36 13.56 33.09
CA MET A 145 -1.05 13.95 31.86
C MET A 145 -0.36 13.42 30.60
N ILE A 146 0.95 13.23 30.63
CA ILE A 146 1.71 12.61 29.53
C ILE A 146 1.33 11.13 29.41
N ALA A 147 1.22 10.42 30.55
CA ALA A 147 0.78 9.03 30.56
C ALA A 147 -0.69 8.90 30.10
N ALA A 148 -1.55 9.84 30.49
CA ALA A 148 -2.93 9.91 29.99
C ALA A 148 -2.97 10.11 28.46
N ALA A 149 -2.17 11.05 27.92
CA ALA A 149 -2.07 11.27 26.48
C ALA A 149 -1.58 10.01 25.74
N PHE A 150 -0.55 9.35 26.28
CA PHE A 150 -0.02 8.10 25.74
C PHE A 150 -1.09 7.00 25.73
N PHE A 151 -1.72 6.73 26.88
CA PHE A 151 -2.79 5.74 27.02
C PHE A 151 -3.96 5.98 26.05
N ILE A 152 -4.47 7.20 26.00
CA ILE A 152 -5.59 7.59 25.11
C ILE A 152 -5.21 7.36 23.65
N THR A 153 -4.00 7.76 23.25
CA THR A 153 -3.53 7.59 21.87
C THR A 153 -3.36 6.12 21.50
N GLY A 154 -2.79 5.31 22.39
CA GLY A 154 -2.62 3.88 22.14
C GLY A 154 -3.95 3.14 22.06
N MET A 155 -4.91 3.44 22.94
CA MET A 155 -6.27 2.87 22.86
C MET A 155 -6.99 3.29 21.58
N PHE A 156 -6.82 4.54 21.13
CA PHE A 156 -7.33 4.99 19.84
C PHE A 156 -6.78 4.16 18.67
N ILE A 157 -5.46 3.87 18.66
CA ILE A 157 -4.84 3.04 17.61
C ILE A 157 -5.29 1.58 17.69
N VAL A 158 -5.44 1.02 18.90
CA VAL A 158 -6.00 -0.33 19.12
C VAL A 158 -7.40 -0.44 18.53
N ILE A 159 -8.29 0.51 18.81
CA ILE A 159 -9.67 0.50 18.31
C ILE A 159 -9.69 0.63 16.78
N THR A 160 -8.96 1.62 16.25
CA THR A 160 -9.00 1.94 14.80
C THR A 160 -8.34 0.90 13.92
N ASN A 161 -7.37 0.12 14.42
CA ASN A 161 -6.75 -0.98 13.67
C ASN A 161 -7.33 -2.35 14.00
N GLY A 162 -7.84 -2.57 15.22
CA GLY A 162 -8.47 -3.83 15.62
C GLY A 162 -9.89 -4.01 15.07
N PHE A 163 -10.65 -2.93 14.91
CA PHE A 163 -12.03 -3.00 14.41
C PHE A 163 -12.06 -3.04 12.85
N PRO A 164 -12.78 -3.97 12.19
CA PRO A 164 -12.64 -4.24 10.76
C PRO A 164 -13.29 -3.17 9.86
N ILE A 165 -12.56 -2.09 9.59
CA ILE A 165 -12.97 -0.95 8.76
C ILE A 165 -11.88 -0.64 7.72
N GLY A 166 -12.28 -0.49 6.46
CA GLY A 166 -11.38 -0.03 5.40
C GLY A 166 -10.22 -0.99 5.16
N PHE A 167 -9.02 -0.43 5.01
CA PHE A 167 -7.77 -1.18 4.88
C PHE A 167 -7.00 -1.08 6.21
N ASN A 168 -7.27 -2.01 7.12
CA ASN A 168 -6.57 -2.12 8.39
C ASN A 168 -6.43 -3.59 8.79
N ASP A 169 -5.65 -3.83 9.84
CA ASP A 169 -5.31 -5.17 10.33
C ASP A 169 -6.54 -6.01 10.67
N GLY A 170 -7.50 -5.42 11.39
CA GLY A 170 -8.75 -6.08 11.77
C GLY A 170 -9.57 -6.51 10.55
N MET A 171 -9.61 -5.69 9.48
CA MET A 171 -10.29 -6.06 8.24
C MET A 171 -9.55 -7.19 7.52
N THR A 172 -8.21 -7.15 7.44
CA THR A 172 -7.40 -8.22 6.87
C THR A 172 -7.60 -9.53 7.62
N LEU A 173 -7.60 -9.47 8.95
CA LEU A 173 -7.85 -10.61 9.82
C LEU A 173 -9.24 -11.20 9.57
N LYS A 174 -10.26 -10.35 9.45
CA LYS A 174 -11.63 -10.78 9.16
C LYS A 174 -11.75 -11.47 7.80
N ILE A 175 -11.11 -10.92 6.76
CA ILE A 175 -11.11 -11.50 5.41
C ILE A 175 -10.37 -12.84 5.41
N ALA A 176 -9.13 -12.87 5.92
CA ALA A 176 -8.35 -14.10 5.97
C ALA A 176 -9.02 -15.18 6.82
N SER A 177 -9.80 -14.80 7.84
CA SER A 177 -10.56 -15.76 8.65
C SER A 177 -11.83 -16.29 7.97
N SER A 178 -12.26 -15.74 6.83
CA SER A 178 -13.54 -16.14 6.23
C SER A 178 -13.48 -17.42 5.40
N SER A 179 -12.32 -17.77 4.85
CA SER A 179 -12.14 -19.03 4.11
C SER A 179 -10.66 -19.39 3.94
N GLU A 180 -10.39 -20.62 3.56
CA GLU A 180 -9.02 -21.09 3.27
C GLU A 180 -8.44 -20.40 2.03
N GLU A 181 -9.28 -20.10 1.03
CA GLU A 181 -8.88 -19.39 -0.18
C GLU A 181 -8.39 -17.97 0.14
N GLN A 182 -9.04 -17.26 1.07
CA GLN A 182 -8.59 -15.93 1.50
C GLN A 182 -7.26 -15.99 2.26
N GLN A 183 -7.01 -17.07 3.02
CA GLN A 183 -5.71 -17.31 3.65
C GLN A 183 -4.62 -17.51 2.60
N TYR A 184 -4.91 -18.29 1.57
CA TYR A 184 -3.98 -18.51 0.45
C TYR A 184 -3.70 -17.21 -0.32
N LEU A 185 -4.72 -16.39 -0.61
CA LEU A 185 -4.52 -15.09 -1.27
C LEU A 185 -3.65 -14.14 -0.42
N LEU A 186 -3.84 -14.13 0.90
CA LEU A 186 -2.99 -13.38 1.82
C LEU A 186 -1.54 -13.89 1.79
N TYR A 187 -1.35 -15.21 1.78
CA TYR A 187 -0.03 -15.83 1.60
C TYR A 187 0.62 -15.41 0.29
N VAL A 188 -0.09 -15.49 -0.84
CA VAL A 188 0.40 -15.09 -2.16
C VAL A 188 0.86 -13.63 -2.15
N GLN A 189 0.11 -12.73 -1.49
CA GLN A 189 0.50 -11.33 -1.37
C GLN A 189 1.81 -11.14 -0.59
N PHE A 190 1.96 -11.78 0.57
CA PHE A 190 3.21 -11.65 1.35
C PHE A 190 4.40 -12.33 0.66
N GLU A 191 4.18 -13.51 0.07
CA GLU A 191 5.23 -14.27 -0.60
C GLU A 191 5.67 -13.58 -1.90
N THR A 192 4.74 -13.02 -2.67
CA THR A 192 5.07 -12.18 -3.84
C THR A 192 5.93 -10.99 -3.42
N ASN A 193 5.52 -10.25 -2.38
CA ASN A 193 6.30 -9.13 -1.88
C ASN A 193 7.72 -9.55 -1.46
N TYR A 194 7.84 -10.70 -0.78
CA TYR A 194 9.14 -11.25 -0.40
C TYR A 194 9.99 -11.56 -1.63
N GLN A 195 9.49 -12.37 -2.58
CA GLN A 195 10.25 -12.80 -3.76
C GLN A 195 10.72 -11.62 -4.60
N LEU A 196 9.86 -10.63 -4.80
CA LEU A 196 10.22 -9.41 -5.53
C LEU A 196 11.30 -8.62 -4.76
N ASN A 197 11.17 -8.44 -3.44
CA ASN A 197 12.22 -7.82 -2.62
C ASN A 197 13.55 -8.57 -2.72
N GLN A 198 13.50 -9.88 -2.95
CA GLN A 198 14.66 -10.73 -3.18
C GLN A 198 15.19 -10.72 -4.62
N GLY A 199 14.68 -9.81 -5.46
CA GLY A 199 15.15 -9.52 -6.80
C GLY A 199 14.63 -10.44 -7.89
N LYS A 200 13.65 -11.30 -7.59
CA LYS A 200 12.89 -12.05 -8.60
C LYS A 200 11.87 -11.15 -9.28
N THR A 201 11.50 -11.42 -10.51
CA THR A 201 10.45 -10.68 -11.22
C THR A 201 9.13 -11.44 -11.23
N TYR A 202 8.09 -10.93 -11.89
CA TYR A 202 6.80 -11.61 -11.97
C TYR A 202 6.86 -12.88 -12.82
N LEU A 203 7.83 -12.97 -13.74
CA LEU A 203 8.06 -14.17 -14.54
C LEU A 203 8.66 -15.33 -13.74
N ASP A 204 9.40 -15.02 -12.68
CA ASP A 204 10.03 -16.01 -11.79
C ASP A 204 9.06 -16.58 -10.74
N LEU A 205 7.87 -15.99 -10.60
CA LEU A 205 6.89 -16.40 -9.58
C LEU A 205 6.17 -17.69 -10.01
N PRO A 206 5.77 -18.53 -9.03
CA PRO A 206 5.02 -19.76 -9.30
C PRO A 206 3.73 -19.53 -10.09
N GLU A 207 3.43 -20.40 -11.07
CA GLU A 207 2.24 -20.27 -11.93
C GLU A 207 0.93 -20.23 -11.14
N ASN A 208 0.85 -21.00 -10.04
CA ASN A 208 -0.31 -21.05 -9.17
C ASN A 208 -0.61 -19.74 -8.42
N PHE A 209 0.29 -18.75 -8.42
CA PHE A 209 0.00 -17.42 -7.88
C PHE A 209 -0.95 -16.63 -8.79
N PHE A 210 -0.93 -16.94 -10.09
CA PHE A 210 -1.69 -16.24 -11.12
C PHE A 210 -3.03 -16.91 -11.45
N GLN A 211 -3.32 -18.07 -10.86
CA GLN A 211 -4.59 -18.76 -11.02
C GLN A 211 -5.67 -18.07 -10.19
N VAL A 212 -6.62 -17.41 -10.87
CA VAL A 212 -7.72 -16.70 -10.19
C VAL A 212 -8.47 -17.66 -9.30
N ALA A 213 -8.43 -17.42 -7.99
CA ALA A 213 -9.18 -18.23 -7.05
C ALA A 213 -10.67 -17.93 -7.23
N THR A 214 -11.46 -18.92 -7.64
CA THR A 214 -12.91 -18.89 -7.53
C THR A 214 -13.28 -18.96 -6.06
N THR A 215 -13.37 -17.80 -5.41
CA THR A 215 -13.77 -17.77 -4.01
C THR A 215 -15.27 -17.98 -3.91
N ASN A 216 -15.71 -18.95 -3.10
CA ASN A 216 -17.12 -19.11 -2.73
C ASN A 216 -17.67 -17.91 -1.92
N THR A 217 -16.81 -16.96 -1.57
CA THR A 217 -17.11 -15.74 -0.84
C THR A 217 -17.15 -14.52 -1.76
N LYS A 218 -17.73 -13.43 -1.25
CA LYS A 218 -17.67 -12.11 -1.89
C LYS A 218 -16.21 -11.66 -2.14
N GLN A 219 -15.95 -11.09 -3.32
CA GLN A 219 -14.69 -10.47 -3.71
C GLN A 219 -14.19 -9.46 -2.66
N THR A 220 -12.90 -9.52 -2.36
CA THR A 220 -12.21 -8.65 -1.39
C THR A 220 -10.96 -8.02 -2.01
N TYR A 221 -10.30 -7.11 -1.31
CA TYR A 221 -9.06 -6.52 -1.82
C TYR A 221 -7.90 -7.54 -1.97
N LEU A 222 -7.97 -8.71 -1.33
CA LEU A 222 -7.00 -9.79 -1.57
C LEU A 222 -7.21 -10.44 -2.94
N ASN A 223 -8.47 -10.55 -3.39
CA ASN A 223 -8.79 -10.95 -4.75
C ASN A 223 -8.34 -9.88 -5.74
N ASP A 224 -8.61 -8.60 -5.43
CA ASP A 224 -8.20 -7.47 -6.26
C ASP A 224 -6.68 -7.45 -6.49
N TYR A 225 -5.88 -7.70 -5.43
CA TYR A 225 -4.43 -7.82 -5.53
C TYR A 225 -3.98 -8.89 -6.53
N GLN A 226 -4.67 -10.05 -6.58
CA GLN A 226 -4.34 -11.11 -7.53
C GLN A 226 -4.54 -10.69 -8.98
N TYR A 227 -5.53 -9.84 -9.27
CA TYR A 227 -5.68 -9.27 -10.61
C TYR A 227 -4.50 -8.36 -10.95
N PHE A 228 -4.08 -7.46 -10.04
CA PHE A 228 -2.89 -6.62 -10.28
C PHE A 228 -1.62 -7.45 -10.49
N LEU A 229 -1.48 -8.57 -9.78
CA LEU A 229 -0.37 -9.49 -9.96
C LEU A 229 -0.34 -10.08 -11.38
N ARG A 230 -1.49 -10.48 -11.91
CA ARG A 230 -1.60 -10.96 -13.30
C ARG A 230 -1.33 -9.85 -14.32
N LEU A 231 -1.82 -8.63 -14.09
CA LEU A 231 -1.52 -7.47 -14.96
C LEU A 231 -0.02 -7.26 -15.06
N ALA A 232 0.69 -7.19 -13.92
CA ALA A 232 2.12 -6.99 -13.89
C ALA A 232 2.89 -8.08 -14.66
N ARG A 233 2.44 -9.34 -14.56
CA ARG A 233 3.04 -10.44 -15.33
C ARG A 233 2.78 -10.32 -16.83
N PHE A 234 1.56 -10.01 -17.26
CA PHE A 234 1.26 -9.83 -18.69
C PHE A 234 2.02 -8.65 -19.27
N SER A 235 2.14 -7.55 -18.52
CA SER A 235 2.99 -6.42 -18.89
C SER A 235 4.44 -6.89 -19.07
N GLU A 236 5.05 -7.57 -18.09
CA GLU A 236 6.44 -8.03 -18.19
C GLU A 236 6.67 -9.00 -19.36
N LYS A 237 5.66 -9.82 -19.73
CA LYS A 237 5.70 -10.69 -20.92
C LYS A 237 5.49 -9.97 -22.25
N HIS A 238 5.12 -8.68 -22.23
CA HIS A 238 4.60 -7.95 -23.39
C HIS A 238 3.39 -8.62 -24.03
N ASP A 239 2.58 -9.33 -23.23
CA ASP A 239 1.35 -9.98 -23.68
C ASP A 239 0.20 -8.97 -23.65
N TRP A 240 0.24 -8.04 -24.61
CA TRP A 240 -0.68 -6.89 -24.67
C TRP A 240 -2.14 -7.30 -24.82
N ARG A 241 -2.40 -8.43 -25.49
CA ARG A 241 -3.75 -8.96 -25.65
C ARG A 241 -4.34 -9.35 -24.30
N HIS A 242 -3.68 -10.23 -23.55
CA HIS A 242 -4.19 -10.67 -22.25
C HIS A 242 -4.13 -9.55 -21.20
N LEU A 243 -3.16 -8.64 -21.30
CA LEU A 243 -3.15 -7.42 -20.50
C LEU A 243 -4.43 -6.60 -20.74
N ASN A 244 -4.76 -6.34 -22.01
CA ASN A 244 -5.94 -5.56 -22.38
C ASN A 244 -7.24 -6.25 -21.95
N ASP A 245 -7.39 -7.54 -22.23
CA ASP A 245 -8.58 -8.31 -21.84
C ASP A 245 -8.81 -8.25 -20.31
N GLN A 246 -7.75 -8.33 -19.52
CA GLN A 246 -7.87 -8.30 -18.07
C GLN A 246 -8.10 -6.90 -17.49
N ILE A 247 -7.45 -5.87 -18.03
CA ILE A 247 -7.65 -4.49 -17.53
C ILE A 247 -9.05 -3.98 -17.89
N GLU A 248 -9.61 -4.38 -19.04
CA GLU A 248 -11.01 -4.09 -19.41
C GLU A 248 -11.99 -4.77 -18.44
N ALA A 249 -11.74 -6.03 -18.05
CA ALA A 249 -12.57 -6.71 -17.06
C ALA A 249 -12.54 -6.02 -15.67
N LEU A 250 -11.40 -5.42 -15.29
CA LEU A 250 -11.32 -4.59 -14.08
C LEU A 250 -11.99 -3.23 -14.24
N TRP A 251 -11.94 -2.65 -15.44
CA TRP A 251 -12.60 -1.40 -15.78
C TRP A 251 -14.12 -1.52 -15.65
N ASP A 252 -14.71 -2.62 -16.12
CA ASP A 252 -16.15 -2.91 -15.99
C ASP A 252 -16.61 -2.99 -14.52
N GLN A 253 -15.67 -3.24 -13.59
CA GLN A 253 -15.92 -3.37 -12.16
C GLN A 253 -15.25 -2.26 -11.33
N LEU A 254 -14.83 -1.16 -11.98
CA LEU A 254 -14.02 -0.10 -11.36
C LEU A 254 -14.64 0.44 -10.06
N ASP A 255 -15.96 0.62 -10.02
CA ASP A 255 -16.68 1.16 -8.84
C ASP A 255 -16.69 0.20 -7.63
N LEU A 256 -16.45 -1.08 -7.86
CA LEU A 256 -16.29 -2.07 -6.80
C LEU A 256 -14.92 -1.95 -6.13
N LEU A 257 -13.91 -1.57 -6.91
CA LEU A 257 -12.53 -1.45 -6.45
C LEU A 257 -12.37 -0.30 -5.45
N PRO A 258 -11.44 -0.43 -4.50
CA PRO A 258 -11.09 0.67 -3.61
C PRO A 258 -10.43 1.83 -4.36
N PRO A 259 -10.57 3.10 -3.90
CA PRO A 259 -10.11 4.27 -4.66
C PRO A 259 -8.65 4.26 -5.13
N PRO A 260 -7.67 3.75 -4.35
CA PRO A 260 -6.30 3.62 -4.84
C PRO A 260 -6.21 2.69 -6.05
N TYR A 261 -6.92 1.56 -6.02
CA TYR A 261 -6.94 0.59 -7.12
C TYR A 261 -7.64 1.14 -8.36
N GLN A 262 -8.67 1.97 -8.19
CA GLN A 262 -9.31 2.65 -9.33
C GLN A 262 -8.32 3.53 -10.10
N ILE A 263 -7.42 4.23 -9.39
CA ILE A 263 -6.41 5.08 -10.01
C ILE A 263 -5.37 4.22 -10.74
N GLU A 264 -4.93 3.10 -10.15
CA GLU A 264 -3.99 2.18 -10.80
C GLU A 264 -4.60 1.54 -12.05
N VAL A 265 -5.88 1.10 -12.00
CA VAL A 265 -6.59 0.58 -13.19
C VAL A 265 -6.66 1.62 -14.29
N LYS A 266 -7.03 2.87 -13.96
CA LYS A 266 -7.07 3.98 -14.94
C LYS A 266 -5.72 4.21 -15.63
N LYS A 267 -4.63 4.16 -14.86
CA LYS A 267 -3.27 4.35 -15.37
C LYS A 267 -2.84 3.20 -16.29
N GLU A 268 -3.04 1.96 -15.87
CA GLU A 268 -2.65 0.80 -16.68
C GLU A 268 -3.57 0.63 -17.90
N LEU A 269 -4.85 1.01 -17.81
CA LEU A 269 -5.75 1.06 -18.96
C LEU A 269 -5.29 2.10 -19.98
N LEU A 270 -4.89 3.30 -19.53
CA LEU A 270 -4.30 4.32 -20.40
C LEU A 270 -3.08 3.77 -21.16
N PHE A 271 -2.19 3.06 -20.47
CA PHE A 271 -1.04 2.43 -21.09
C PHE A 271 -1.44 1.33 -22.10
N SER A 272 -2.36 0.45 -21.71
CA SER A 272 -2.85 -0.65 -22.56
C SER A 272 -3.54 -0.14 -23.83
N LEU A 273 -4.42 0.86 -23.71
CA LEU A 273 -5.12 1.44 -24.85
C LEU A 273 -4.16 2.17 -25.78
N ALA A 274 -3.19 2.92 -25.25
CA ALA A 274 -2.20 3.59 -26.09
C ALA A 274 -1.44 2.62 -27.00
N ILE A 275 -1.19 1.38 -26.54
CA ILE A 275 -0.51 0.35 -27.32
C ILE A 275 -1.46 -0.39 -28.27
N THR A 276 -2.64 -0.76 -27.78
CA THR A 276 -3.50 -1.73 -28.48
C THR A 276 -4.61 -1.09 -29.32
N LYS A 277 -5.05 0.12 -28.96
CA LYS A 277 -6.18 0.87 -29.55
C LYS A 277 -5.94 2.38 -29.41
N PRO A 278 -4.91 2.96 -30.07
CA PRO A 278 -4.55 4.37 -29.90
C PRO A 278 -5.66 5.36 -30.29
N GLU A 279 -6.66 4.91 -31.05
CA GLU A 279 -7.86 5.65 -31.43
C GLU A 279 -8.98 5.68 -30.38
N ASP A 280 -8.85 4.95 -29.26
CA ASP A 280 -9.89 4.86 -28.23
C ASP A 280 -10.11 6.21 -27.52
N GLU A 281 -11.34 6.74 -27.60
CA GLU A 281 -11.71 8.04 -27.04
C GLU A 281 -11.44 8.18 -25.53
N ARG A 282 -11.42 7.06 -24.79
CA ARG A 282 -11.16 7.03 -23.35
C ARG A 282 -9.75 7.51 -23.02
N ILE A 283 -8.79 7.41 -23.93
CA ILE A 283 -7.41 7.86 -23.72
C ILE A 283 -7.38 9.35 -23.31
N SER A 284 -8.11 10.19 -24.05
CA SER A 284 -8.19 11.64 -23.77
C SER A 284 -8.81 11.93 -22.39
N GLN A 285 -9.82 11.15 -22.00
CA GLN A 285 -10.52 11.27 -20.72
C GLN A 285 -9.65 10.81 -19.55
N LEU A 286 -8.95 9.68 -19.71
CA LEU A 286 -8.04 9.13 -18.72
C LEU A 286 -6.83 10.04 -18.51
N TRP A 287 -6.29 10.60 -19.59
CA TRP A 287 -5.18 11.55 -19.54
C TRP A 287 -5.57 12.85 -18.83
N SER A 288 -6.79 13.36 -19.05
CA SER A 288 -7.25 14.61 -18.43
C SER A 288 -7.80 14.44 -16.99
N ASP A 289 -7.98 13.21 -16.50
CA ASP A 289 -8.46 12.94 -15.14
C ASP A 289 -7.49 13.50 -14.08
N LYS A 290 -8.00 14.39 -13.21
CA LYS A 290 -7.22 15.08 -12.18
C LYS A 290 -6.51 14.12 -11.20
N LYS A 291 -7.14 13.00 -10.83
CA LYS A 291 -6.56 12.02 -9.89
C LYS A 291 -5.48 11.20 -10.58
N VAL A 292 -5.69 10.84 -11.85
CA VAL A 292 -4.68 10.17 -12.68
C VAL A 292 -3.45 11.06 -12.84
N GLN A 293 -3.64 12.33 -13.22
CA GLN A 293 -2.55 13.29 -13.36
C GLN A 293 -1.80 13.54 -12.04
N LEU A 294 -2.50 13.59 -10.90
CA LEU A 294 -1.85 13.70 -9.60
C LEU A 294 -1.01 12.46 -9.27
N SER A 295 -1.51 11.26 -9.58
CA SER A 295 -0.76 10.02 -9.40
C SER A 295 0.47 9.96 -10.31
N LEU A 296 0.33 10.30 -11.59
CA LEU A 296 1.41 10.32 -12.59
C LEU A 296 2.52 11.35 -12.29
N LYS A 297 2.30 12.32 -11.39
CA LYS A 297 3.34 13.24 -10.91
C LYS A 297 4.30 12.60 -9.91
N GLN A 298 3.91 11.50 -9.26
CA GLN A 298 4.77 10.83 -8.29
C GLN A 298 6.03 10.28 -8.99
N PRO A 299 7.20 10.32 -8.32
CA PRO A 299 8.48 9.91 -8.90
C PRO A 299 8.61 8.38 -8.89
N LEU A 300 7.74 7.69 -9.63
CA LEU A 300 7.76 6.25 -9.84
C LEU A 300 8.12 5.95 -11.29
N MET A 301 8.97 4.94 -11.52
CA MET A 301 9.39 4.55 -12.87
C MET A 301 8.19 4.18 -13.76
N GLY A 302 7.25 3.37 -13.25
CA GLY A 302 6.01 3.04 -13.96
C GLY A 302 5.20 4.25 -14.40
N ASN A 303 5.08 5.28 -13.56
CA ASN A 303 4.39 6.50 -13.96
C ASN A 303 5.11 7.24 -15.11
N LYS A 304 6.44 7.14 -15.19
CA LYS A 304 7.22 7.73 -16.28
C LYS A 304 7.05 6.92 -17.57
N ARG A 305 7.04 5.59 -17.50
CA ARG A 305 6.70 4.72 -18.63
C ARG A 305 5.32 5.04 -19.21
N ILE A 306 4.30 5.19 -18.37
CA ILE A 306 2.93 5.50 -18.83
C ILE A 306 2.86 6.87 -19.52
N LYS A 307 3.62 7.86 -19.03
CA LYS A 307 3.74 9.14 -19.74
C LYS A 307 4.47 8.99 -21.07
N ALA A 308 5.55 8.21 -21.09
CA ALA A 308 6.30 7.95 -22.31
C ALA A 308 5.42 7.27 -23.37
N SER A 309 4.61 6.28 -23.00
CA SER A 309 3.70 5.60 -23.93
C SER A 309 2.66 6.56 -24.50
N TYR A 310 2.09 7.45 -23.68
CA TYR A 310 1.16 8.47 -24.16
C TYR A 310 1.83 9.40 -25.19
N TYR A 311 3.01 9.95 -24.88
CA TYR A 311 3.70 10.83 -25.81
C TYR A 311 4.16 10.11 -27.08
N TYR A 312 4.49 8.83 -26.98
CA TYR A 312 4.91 8.03 -28.13
C TYR A 312 3.73 7.69 -29.05
N PHE A 313 2.73 6.97 -28.54
CA PHE A 313 1.66 6.40 -29.36
C PHE A 313 0.56 7.39 -29.72
N ILE A 314 0.35 8.46 -28.93
CA ILE A 314 -0.79 9.37 -29.08
C ILE A 314 -0.36 10.74 -29.61
N GLU A 315 0.68 11.33 -29.02
CA GLU A 315 1.15 12.65 -29.43
C GLU A 315 2.25 12.58 -30.51
N HIS A 316 2.78 11.39 -30.79
CA HIS A 316 3.90 11.17 -31.72
C HIS A 316 5.14 12.04 -31.41
N ASP A 317 5.35 12.38 -30.14
CA ASP A 317 6.50 13.17 -29.65
C ASP A 317 7.59 12.24 -29.10
N LEU A 318 8.41 11.72 -30.02
CA LEU A 318 9.47 10.75 -29.73
C LEU A 318 10.49 11.30 -28.71
N LYS A 319 10.85 12.59 -28.85
CA LYS A 319 11.85 13.24 -27.98
C LYS A 319 11.37 13.30 -26.54
N LYS A 320 10.11 13.69 -26.35
CA LYS A 320 9.51 13.79 -25.01
C LYS A 320 9.26 12.42 -24.39
N ALA A 321 8.88 11.43 -25.20
CA ALA A 321 8.78 10.05 -24.74
C ALA A 321 10.13 9.54 -24.20
N LEU A 322 11.23 9.74 -24.95
CA LEU A 322 12.59 9.39 -24.52
C LEU A 322 13.03 10.15 -23.25
N GLU A 323 12.67 11.42 -23.11
CA GLU A 323 12.95 12.20 -21.90
C GLU A 323 12.28 11.56 -20.67
N TYR A 324 11.02 11.18 -20.78
CA TYR A 324 10.32 10.50 -19.69
C TYR A 324 10.96 9.16 -19.33
N LEU A 325 11.34 8.35 -20.31
CA LEU A 325 12.04 7.08 -20.05
C LEU A 325 13.39 7.31 -19.35
N LYS A 326 14.17 8.30 -19.80
CA LYS A 326 15.43 8.67 -19.13
C LYS A 326 15.22 9.06 -17.66
N VAL A 327 14.20 9.87 -17.39
CA VAL A 327 13.83 10.24 -16.01
C VAL A 327 13.38 9.01 -15.21
N GLY A 328 12.63 8.10 -15.84
CA GLY A 328 12.19 6.83 -15.25
C GLY A 328 13.36 5.95 -14.80
N LYS A 329 14.31 5.70 -15.70
CA LYS A 329 15.48 4.85 -15.43
C LYS A 329 16.34 5.37 -14.27
N ASN A 330 16.46 6.69 -14.11
CA ASN A 330 17.15 7.33 -12.98
C ASN A 330 16.46 7.10 -11.62
N LEU A 331 15.28 6.48 -11.58
CA LEU A 331 14.56 6.13 -10.36
C LEU A 331 14.77 4.66 -9.94
N VAL A 332 15.49 3.84 -10.72
CA VAL A 332 15.69 2.41 -10.46
C VAL A 332 16.25 2.14 -9.05
N ASP A 333 17.28 2.90 -8.66
CA ASP A 333 17.92 2.75 -7.35
C ASP A 333 17.06 3.25 -6.19
N LYS A 334 16.00 4.01 -6.48
CA LYS A 334 15.04 4.51 -5.49
C LYS A 334 13.86 3.58 -5.30
N ALA A 335 13.69 2.57 -6.16
CA ALA A 335 12.61 1.60 -6.00
C ALA A 335 12.78 0.82 -4.69
N PRO A 336 11.72 0.63 -3.89
CA PRO A 336 11.81 -0.13 -2.65
C PRO A 336 12.01 -1.63 -2.91
N ASN A 337 11.58 -2.09 -4.08
CA ASN A 337 11.51 -3.49 -4.47
C ASN A 337 12.33 -3.70 -5.74
N SER A 338 13.42 -4.48 -5.64
CA SER A 338 14.31 -4.73 -6.77
C SER A 338 13.68 -5.57 -7.88
N GLY A 339 12.76 -6.46 -7.55
CA GLY A 339 12.04 -7.28 -8.51
C GLY A 339 11.11 -6.44 -9.39
N ASP A 340 10.32 -5.58 -8.75
CA ASP A 340 9.48 -4.60 -9.45
C ASP A 340 10.32 -3.67 -10.33
N ALA A 341 11.46 -3.20 -9.81
CA ALA A 341 12.36 -2.34 -10.56
C ALA A 341 12.92 -3.02 -11.82
N LYS A 342 13.24 -4.32 -11.74
CA LYS A 342 13.70 -5.11 -12.90
C LYS A 342 12.59 -5.29 -13.92
N ALA A 343 11.41 -5.73 -13.49
CA ALA A 343 10.26 -5.92 -14.38
C ALA A 343 9.87 -4.60 -15.08
N GLU A 344 9.87 -3.50 -14.33
CA GLU A 344 9.58 -2.17 -14.88
C GLU A 344 10.71 -1.69 -15.80
N MET A 345 11.98 -2.01 -15.52
CA MET A 345 13.09 -1.71 -16.44
C MET A 345 12.91 -2.42 -17.78
N THR A 346 12.54 -3.70 -17.78
CA THR A 346 12.22 -4.47 -19.01
C THR A 346 11.20 -3.75 -19.88
N LEU A 347 10.13 -3.23 -19.27
CA LEU A 347 9.10 -2.46 -19.99
C LEU A 347 9.62 -1.13 -20.54
N ASN A 348 10.49 -0.44 -19.80
CA ASN A 348 11.09 0.83 -20.23
C ASN A 348 12.11 0.61 -21.36
N ASP A 349 12.86 -0.48 -21.32
CA ASP A 349 13.81 -0.88 -22.36
C ASP A 349 13.05 -1.23 -23.65
N TRP A 350 12.01 -2.05 -23.57
CA TRP A 350 11.16 -2.37 -24.72
C TRP A 350 10.58 -1.10 -25.37
N LEU A 351 9.99 -0.20 -24.58
CA LEU A 351 9.40 1.02 -25.11
C LEU A 351 10.47 1.95 -25.72
N GLN A 352 11.66 2.01 -25.13
CA GLN A 352 12.78 2.78 -25.70
C GLN A 352 13.21 2.21 -27.05
N GLU A 353 13.33 0.89 -27.18
CA GLU A 353 13.67 0.23 -28.44
C GLU A 353 12.65 0.54 -29.54
N GLN A 354 11.35 0.47 -29.23
CA GLN A 354 10.29 0.84 -30.19
C GLN A 354 10.46 2.28 -30.69
N ILE A 355 10.67 3.23 -29.77
CA ILE A 355 10.82 4.65 -30.11
C ILE A 355 12.08 4.89 -30.96
N LEU A 356 13.20 4.25 -30.62
CA LEU A 356 14.47 4.44 -31.34
C LEU A 356 14.41 3.85 -32.76
N LEU A 357 13.75 2.70 -32.94
CA LEU A 357 13.52 2.14 -34.26
C LEU A 357 12.77 3.11 -35.17
N GLU A 358 11.75 3.80 -34.65
CA GLU A 358 11.01 4.81 -35.40
C GLU A 358 11.84 6.09 -35.64
N TYR A 359 12.60 6.53 -34.64
CA TYR A 359 13.45 7.71 -34.74
C TYR A 359 14.54 7.57 -35.81
N ASP A 360 15.16 6.39 -35.91
CA ASP A 360 16.14 6.07 -36.94
C ASP A 360 15.53 6.03 -38.35
N VAL A 361 14.26 5.65 -38.48
CA VAL A 361 13.53 5.73 -39.75
C VAL A 361 13.25 7.19 -40.12
N GLN A 362 12.79 8.00 -39.17
CA GLN A 362 12.46 9.42 -39.41
C GLN A 362 13.69 10.29 -39.72
N THR A 363 14.87 9.94 -39.23
CA THR A 363 16.11 10.70 -39.46
C THR A 363 16.88 10.28 -40.71
N LYS A 364 16.53 9.14 -41.32
CA LYS A 364 17.09 8.66 -42.59
C LYS A 364 16.24 9.03 -43.82
N LEU A 365 15.03 9.53 -43.60
CA LEU A 365 14.16 10.17 -44.59
C LEU A 365 14.39 11.68 -44.58
#